data_AF-A0A366HWW4-F1
#
_entry.id   AF-A0A366HWW4-F1
#
_cell.length_a   1.000
_cell.length_b   1.000
_cell.length_c   1.000
_cell.angle_alpha   90.00
_cell.angle_beta   90.00
_cell.angle_gamma   90.00
#
_symmetry.space_group_name_H-M   'P 1'
#
loop_
_entity.id
_entity.type
_entity.pdbx_description
1 polymer ?
#
loop_
_entity_poly.entity_id
_entity_poly.type
_entity_poly.pdbx_seq_one_letter_code
_entity_poly.pdbx_strand_id
1 'polypeptide(L)'
;MIDMNADIISNTSIGNIVLGENIERYLNYMYSNHVVRYFDYFLPDDEKRMAYVIDETITIGTLSNGLIKSVGCNEKYKGCYMNSLRTGMRMSDIIKLTDNQRIFNGCIIVNDDFGFSIDLPAPYDEIADDIEHVPLELILKEIRVSDYY
;
A
#
# COMPACT_ATOMS: atom_id res chain seq x y z
N MET A 1 -16.73 -0.07 -8.25
CA MET A 1 -17.06 -1.05 -7.19
C MET A 1 -15.74 -1.52 -6.60
N ILE A 2 -15.61 -1.59 -5.28
CA ILE A 2 -14.35 -2.03 -4.64
C ILE A 2 -14.21 -3.54 -4.81
N ASP A 3 -13.05 -4.00 -5.28
CA ASP A 3 -12.77 -5.41 -5.56
C ASP A 3 -11.50 -5.89 -4.84
N MET A 4 -11.68 -6.87 -3.94
CA MET A 4 -10.58 -7.44 -3.13
C MET A 4 -9.62 -8.35 -3.92
N ASN A 5 -9.91 -8.59 -5.20
CA ASN A 5 -9.13 -9.46 -6.08
C ASN A 5 -8.58 -8.73 -7.32
N ALA A 6 -8.95 -7.47 -7.53
CA ALA A 6 -8.44 -6.70 -8.66
C ALA A 6 -6.92 -6.57 -8.59
N ASP A 7 -6.25 -6.51 -9.75
CA ASP A 7 -4.82 -6.31 -9.76
C ASP A 7 -4.41 -4.95 -9.20
N ILE A 8 -3.21 -4.91 -8.66
CA ILE A 8 -2.57 -3.70 -8.17
C ILE A 8 -1.94 -3.01 -9.37
N ILE A 9 -2.35 -1.77 -9.61
CA ILE A 9 -1.88 -0.97 -10.74
C ILE A 9 -1.02 0.16 -10.18
N SER A 10 0.28 0.12 -10.49
CA SER A 10 1.26 1.11 -10.04
C SER A 10 0.81 2.54 -10.36
N ASN A 11 1.02 3.44 -9.39
CA ASN A 11 0.65 4.86 -9.41
C ASN A 11 -0.83 5.12 -9.75
N THR A 12 -1.69 4.11 -9.62
CA THR A 12 -3.06 4.18 -10.13
C THR A 12 -4.06 3.68 -9.10
N SER A 13 -4.02 2.40 -8.72
CA SER A 13 -5.10 1.85 -7.90
C SER A 13 -4.78 0.53 -7.21
N ILE A 14 -5.47 0.30 -6.09
CA ILE A 14 -5.69 -1.01 -5.48
C ILE A 14 -7.20 -1.19 -5.30
N GLY A 15 -7.73 -2.35 -5.67
CA GLY A 15 -9.13 -2.69 -5.48
C GLY A 15 -10.13 -1.78 -6.18
N ASN A 16 -9.74 -1.25 -7.35
CA ASN A 16 -10.47 -0.22 -8.09
C ASN A 16 -10.67 1.09 -7.33
N ILE A 17 -9.88 1.36 -6.28
CA ILE A 17 -9.80 2.65 -5.60
C ILE A 17 -8.64 3.42 -6.23
N VAL A 18 -8.96 4.51 -6.92
CA VAL A 18 -8.02 5.22 -7.80
C VAL A 18 -7.40 6.42 -7.07
N LEU A 19 -6.07 6.55 -7.16
CA LEU A 19 -5.35 7.73 -6.67
C LEU A 19 -5.80 9.00 -7.38
N GLY A 20 -5.83 10.12 -6.66
CA GLY A 20 -6.27 11.41 -7.20
C GLY A 20 -7.80 11.55 -7.39
N GLU A 21 -8.58 10.50 -7.15
CA GLU A 21 -10.03 10.63 -7.01
C GLU A 21 -10.41 11.10 -5.61
N ASN A 22 -11.64 11.62 -5.47
CA ASN A 22 -12.18 11.98 -4.16
C ASN A 22 -12.87 10.76 -3.52
N ILE A 23 -12.61 10.54 -2.23
CA ILE A 23 -13.18 9.45 -1.44
C ILE A 23 -14.71 9.42 -1.45
N GLU A 24 -15.37 10.57 -1.61
CA GLU A 24 -16.83 10.68 -1.73
C GLU A 24 -17.43 9.75 -2.78
N ARG A 25 -16.70 9.47 -3.86
CA ARG A 25 -17.12 8.53 -4.92
C ARG A 25 -17.31 7.09 -4.41
N TYR A 26 -16.65 6.74 -3.31
CA TYR A 26 -16.60 5.40 -2.76
C TYR A 26 -17.44 5.25 -1.47
N LEU A 27 -17.67 6.33 -0.72
CA LEU A 27 -18.28 6.29 0.63
C LEU A 27 -19.59 5.49 0.67
N ASN A 28 -20.53 5.75 -0.24
CA ASN A 28 -21.82 5.06 -0.24
C ASN A 28 -21.64 3.54 -0.39
N TYR A 29 -20.81 3.13 -1.35
CA TYR A 29 -20.53 1.72 -1.58
C TYR A 29 -19.77 1.09 -0.40
N MET A 30 -18.76 1.78 0.14
CA MET A 30 -17.97 1.34 1.28
C MET A 30 -18.85 1.05 2.49
N TYR A 31 -19.63 2.05 2.95
CA TYR A 31 -20.44 1.91 4.16
C TYR A 31 -21.66 1.00 3.98
N SER A 32 -22.11 0.75 2.74
CA SER A 32 -23.23 -0.16 2.48
C SER A 32 -22.82 -1.62 2.40
N ASN A 33 -21.57 -1.93 2.07
CA ASN A 33 -21.13 -3.29 1.74
C ASN A 33 -19.99 -3.82 2.60
N HIS A 34 -19.31 -2.95 3.36
CA HIS A 34 -18.09 -3.29 4.09
C HIS A 34 -18.09 -2.75 5.51
N VAL A 35 -17.26 -3.35 6.37
CA VAL A 35 -16.93 -2.78 7.67
C VAL A 35 -15.86 -1.72 7.47
N VAL A 36 -16.15 -0.48 7.84
CA VAL A 36 -15.25 0.65 7.63
C VAL A 36 -14.85 1.27 8.97
N ARG A 37 -13.55 1.33 9.24
CA ARG A 37 -12.98 2.10 10.34
C ARG A 37 -12.39 3.39 9.80
N TYR A 38 -12.69 4.50 10.46
CA TYR A 38 -12.23 5.83 10.08
C TYR A 38 -11.46 6.46 11.24
N PHE A 39 -10.35 7.13 10.93
CA PHE A 39 -9.63 7.94 11.91
C PHE A 39 -8.78 9.02 11.21
N ASP A 40 -8.52 10.09 11.95
CA ASP A 40 -7.58 11.12 11.56
C ASP A 40 -6.16 10.74 12.03
N TYR A 41 -5.15 11.15 11.28
CA TYR A 41 -3.74 11.04 11.68
C TYR A 41 -2.96 12.27 11.21
N PHE A 42 -1.78 12.47 11.78
CA PHE A 42 -0.92 13.61 11.48
C PHE A 42 0.41 13.11 10.95
N LEU A 43 0.91 13.76 9.90
CA LEU A 43 2.26 13.57 9.42
C LEU A 43 3.26 14.32 10.34
N PRO A 44 4.57 14.05 10.22
CA PRO A 44 5.59 14.74 11.04
C PRO A 44 5.64 16.26 10.88
N ASP A 45 5.07 16.79 9.80
CA ASP A 45 4.93 18.24 9.52
C ASP A 45 3.60 18.82 10.02
N ASP A 46 2.89 18.09 10.90
CA ASP A 46 1.57 18.41 11.44
C ASP A 46 0.44 18.46 10.39
N GLU A 47 0.67 18.00 9.16
CA GLU A 47 -0.40 17.90 8.17
C GLU A 47 -1.42 16.83 8.57
N LYS A 48 -2.69 17.25 8.74
CA LYS A 48 -3.80 16.35 9.02
C LYS A 48 -4.16 15.54 7.78
N ARG A 49 -4.19 14.21 7.94
CA ARG A 49 -4.66 13.23 6.97
C ARG A 49 -5.82 12.44 7.54
N MET A 50 -6.59 11.78 6.67
CA MET A 50 -7.67 10.89 7.07
C MET A 50 -7.43 9.50 6.50
N ALA A 51 -7.68 8.48 7.31
CA ALA A 51 -7.56 7.08 6.93
C ALA A 51 -8.92 6.37 6.98
N TYR A 52 -9.19 5.56 5.96
CA TYR A 52 -10.32 4.63 5.92
C TYR A 52 -9.79 3.21 5.78
N VAL A 53 -10.14 2.33 6.71
CA VAL A 53 -9.76 0.93 6.69
C VAL A 53 -10.98 0.09 6.40
N ILE A 54 -10.96 -0.65 5.29
CA ILE A 54 -12.06 -1.47 4.78
C ILE A 54 -11.76 -2.93 5.08
N ASP A 55 -12.65 -3.58 5.83
CA ASP A 55 -12.59 -4.99 6.23
C ASP A 55 -11.24 -5.40 6.85
N GLU A 56 -10.56 -4.46 7.50
CA GLU A 56 -9.18 -4.62 8.01
C GLU A 56 -8.24 -5.23 6.95
N THR A 57 -8.42 -4.83 5.69
CA THR A 57 -7.75 -5.38 4.50
C THR A 57 -7.16 -4.27 3.62
N ILE A 58 -7.95 -3.26 3.26
CA ILE A 58 -7.50 -2.10 2.48
C ILE A 58 -7.45 -0.86 3.38
N THR A 59 -6.40 -0.06 3.25
CA THR A 59 -6.24 1.23 3.92
C THR A 59 -6.17 2.33 2.87
N ILE A 60 -7.08 3.30 2.92
CA ILE A 60 -7.10 4.47 2.03
C ILE A 60 -6.65 5.70 2.83
N GLY A 61 -5.56 6.34 2.39
CA GLY A 61 -5.07 7.59 2.95
C GLY A 61 -5.47 8.78 2.09
N THR A 62 -6.06 9.80 2.71
CA THR A 62 -6.59 10.98 2.02
C THR A 62 -6.09 12.29 2.62
N LEU A 63 -6.10 13.35 1.82
CA LEU A 63 -6.03 14.73 2.29
C LEU A 63 -7.33 15.13 2.99
N SER A 64 -7.30 16.21 3.78
CA SER A 64 -8.48 16.76 4.46
C SER A 64 -9.63 17.14 3.53
N ASN A 65 -9.36 17.40 2.24
CA ASN A 65 -10.38 17.64 1.21
C ASN A 65 -10.94 16.36 0.55
N GLY A 66 -10.54 15.19 1.03
CA GLY A 66 -10.99 13.88 0.53
C GLY A 66 -10.21 13.33 -0.67
N LEU A 67 -9.19 14.04 -1.18
CA LEU A 67 -8.36 13.54 -2.27
C LEU A 67 -7.54 12.32 -1.81
N ILE A 68 -7.66 11.21 -2.54
CA ILE A 68 -6.95 9.96 -2.24
C ILE A 68 -5.49 10.11 -2.66
N LYS A 69 -4.58 10.00 -1.69
CA LYS A 69 -3.12 10.10 -1.91
C LYS A 69 -2.40 8.77 -1.74
N SER A 70 -2.98 7.81 -1.03
CA SER A 70 -2.46 6.45 -1.00
C SER A 70 -3.56 5.41 -0.82
N VAL A 71 -3.32 4.22 -1.34
CA VAL A 71 -4.10 3.02 -1.06
C VAL A 71 -3.11 1.90 -0.75
N GLY A 72 -3.31 1.22 0.37
CA GLY A 72 -2.52 0.06 0.76
C GLY A 72 -3.41 -1.15 1.05
N CYS A 73 -2.81 -2.33 1.03
CA CYS A 73 -3.49 -3.58 1.36
C CYS A 73 -2.57 -4.55 2.10
N ASN A 74 -3.17 -5.46 2.87
CA ASN A 74 -2.44 -6.51 3.60
C ASN A 74 -2.69 -7.93 3.04
N GLU A 75 -2.13 -8.94 3.70
CA GLU A 75 -2.18 -10.38 3.35
C GLU A 75 -3.57 -11.00 3.08
N LYS A 76 -4.67 -10.30 3.44
CA LYS A 76 -6.03 -10.72 3.09
C LYS A 76 -6.39 -10.40 1.65
N TYR A 77 -5.78 -9.37 1.05
CA TYR A 77 -5.99 -8.98 -0.35
C TYR A 77 -5.48 -10.06 -1.32
N LYS A 78 -6.17 -10.25 -2.44
CA LYS A 78 -5.89 -11.36 -3.37
C LYS A 78 -5.34 -10.92 -4.72
N GLY A 79 -5.47 -9.64 -5.05
CA GLY A 79 -4.87 -9.06 -6.23
C GLY A 79 -3.35 -9.09 -6.20
N CYS A 80 -2.74 -8.94 -7.37
CA CYS A 80 -1.29 -8.93 -7.51
C CYS A 80 -0.81 -7.75 -8.36
N TYR A 81 0.45 -7.37 -8.16
CA TYR A 81 1.19 -6.45 -9.01
C TYR A 81 2.05 -7.27 -9.99
N MET A 82 2.10 -6.84 -11.25
CA MET A 82 2.85 -7.53 -12.34
C MET A 82 2.55 -9.04 -12.47
N ASN A 83 1.31 -9.47 -12.16
CA ASN A 83 0.89 -10.88 -12.16
C ASN A 83 1.66 -11.83 -11.21
N SER A 84 2.53 -11.30 -10.34
CA SER A 84 3.47 -12.13 -9.57
C SER A 84 3.65 -11.68 -8.13
N LEU A 85 3.71 -10.37 -7.89
CA LEU A 85 3.96 -9.80 -6.57
C LEU A 85 2.65 -9.63 -5.80
N ARG A 86 2.59 -10.17 -4.60
CA ARG A 86 1.43 -10.11 -3.71
C ARG A 86 1.87 -9.96 -2.26
N THR A 87 0.95 -9.52 -1.41
CA THR A 87 1.17 -9.47 0.03
C THR A 87 1.44 -10.85 0.62
N GLY A 88 2.25 -10.93 1.68
CA GLY A 88 2.59 -12.16 2.38
C GLY A 88 3.74 -12.94 1.74
N MET A 89 4.49 -12.34 0.80
CA MET A 89 5.66 -12.97 0.19
C MET A 89 6.90 -12.84 1.08
N ARG A 90 7.80 -13.81 0.96
CA ARG A 90 9.13 -13.73 1.57
C ARG A 90 10.01 -12.78 0.76
N MET A 91 10.92 -12.09 1.42
CA MET A 91 11.89 -11.22 0.76
C MET A 91 12.69 -11.97 -0.33
N SER A 92 13.10 -13.21 -0.06
CA SER A 92 13.79 -14.06 -1.04
C SER A 92 12.97 -14.36 -2.29
N ASP A 93 11.64 -14.42 -2.20
CA ASP A 93 10.79 -14.67 -3.37
C ASP A 93 10.58 -13.39 -4.17
N ILE A 94 10.52 -12.23 -3.51
CA ILE A 94 10.48 -10.93 -4.19
C ILE A 94 11.77 -10.71 -5.00
N ILE A 95 12.94 -10.97 -4.41
CA ILE A 95 14.24 -10.86 -5.10
C ILE A 95 14.28 -11.72 -6.36
N LYS A 96 13.71 -12.94 -6.34
CA LYS A 96 13.68 -13.83 -7.51
C LYS A 96 12.76 -13.36 -8.63
N LEU A 97 11.74 -12.57 -8.30
CA LEU A 97 10.69 -12.14 -9.23
C LEU A 97 10.91 -10.72 -9.77
N THR A 98 11.96 -10.03 -9.34
CA THR A 98 12.23 -8.64 -9.69
C THR A 98 13.67 -8.47 -10.13
N ASP A 99 13.91 -7.49 -11.00
CA ASP A 99 15.22 -7.21 -11.58
C ASP A 99 16.11 -6.43 -10.60
N ASN A 100 15.50 -5.51 -9.83
CA ASN A 100 16.19 -4.77 -8.78
C ASN A 100 15.25 -4.44 -7.61
N GLN A 101 15.85 -4.21 -6.44
CA GLN A 101 15.16 -3.76 -5.24
C GLN A 101 16.03 -2.71 -4.53
N ARG A 102 15.39 -1.77 -3.84
CA ARG A 102 16.07 -0.76 -3.02
C ARG A 102 15.18 -0.31 -1.88
N ILE A 103 15.79 0.15 -0.79
CA ILE A 103 15.04 0.75 0.31
C ILE A 103 14.86 2.24 0.04
N PHE A 104 13.67 2.75 0.30
CA PHE A 104 13.35 4.16 0.23
C PHE A 104 12.29 4.49 1.29
N ASN A 105 12.61 5.36 2.25
CA ASN A 105 11.68 5.81 3.29
C ASN A 105 10.91 4.66 3.98
N GLY A 106 11.62 3.62 4.42
CA GLY A 106 11.01 2.49 5.15
C GLY A 106 10.16 1.55 4.28
N CYS A 107 10.28 1.61 2.95
CA CYS A 107 9.65 0.65 2.05
C CYS A 107 10.63 0.13 1.00
N ILE A 108 10.27 -0.99 0.38
CA ILE A 108 11.00 -1.58 -0.73
C ILE A 108 10.38 -1.09 -2.04
N ILE A 109 11.21 -0.48 -2.87
CA ILE A 109 10.91 -0.16 -4.27
C ILE A 109 11.50 -1.27 -5.13
N VAL A 110 10.72 -1.78 -6.08
CA VAL A 110 11.13 -2.85 -7.01
C VAL A 110 11.16 -2.33 -8.43
N ASN A 111 12.14 -2.78 -9.22
CA ASN A 111 12.31 -2.41 -10.64
C ASN A 111 12.32 -0.89 -10.89
N ASP A 112 12.78 -0.11 -9.92
CA ASP A 112 12.70 1.36 -9.90
C ASP A 112 11.27 1.94 -10.17
N ASP A 113 10.22 1.17 -9.88
CA ASP A 113 8.83 1.63 -9.97
C ASP A 113 8.37 2.26 -8.66
N PHE A 114 8.35 3.59 -8.60
CA PHE A 114 7.94 4.36 -7.42
C PHE A 114 6.43 4.49 -7.24
N GLY A 115 5.63 4.03 -8.20
CA GLY A 115 4.17 4.02 -8.06
C GLY A 115 3.66 2.84 -7.24
N PHE A 116 4.55 1.92 -6.85
CA PHE A 116 4.29 0.74 -6.06
C PHE A 116 5.37 0.58 -4.99
N SER A 117 4.98 0.21 -3.78
CA SER A 117 5.93 -0.10 -2.70
C SER A 117 5.46 -1.28 -1.86
N ILE A 118 6.43 -1.94 -1.24
CA ILE A 118 6.18 -2.97 -0.23
C ILE A 118 6.66 -2.41 1.10
N ASP A 119 5.76 -2.25 2.07
CA ASP A 119 6.09 -1.62 3.35
C ASP A 119 7.00 -2.58 4.15
N LEU A 120 8.13 -2.07 4.67
CA LEU A 120 8.96 -2.85 5.58
C LEU A 120 8.28 -2.89 6.96
N PRO A 121 8.21 -4.05 7.62
CA PRO A 121 7.74 -4.10 9.00
C PRO A 121 8.83 -3.63 9.96
N ALA A 122 8.40 -3.05 11.09
CA ALA A 122 9.30 -2.77 12.20
C ALA A 122 10.10 -4.01 12.62
N PRO A 123 11.40 -3.86 12.94
CA PRO A 123 12.15 -2.60 13.00
C PRO A 123 12.82 -2.18 11.67
N TYR A 124 12.63 -2.95 10.59
CA TYR A 124 13.40 -2.79 9.34
C TYR A 124 13.04 -1.52 8.55
N ASP A 125 11.84 -0.98 8.76
CA ASP A 125 11.43 0.33 8.23
C ASP A 125 12.33 1.48 8.71
N GLU A 126 12.94 1.35 9.88
CA GLU A 126 13.81 2.38 10.45
C GLU A 126 15.30 2.05 10.37
N ILE A 127 15.68 0.77 10.46
CA ILE A 127 17.10 0.37 10.64
C ILE A 127 17.77 -0.18 9.38
N ALA A 128 17.02 -0.53 8.34
CA ALA A 128 17.58 -1.13 7.14
C ALA A 128 17.93 -0.04 6.11
N ASP A 129 19.21 0.16 5.86
CA ASP A 129 19.68 1.10 4.84
C ASP A 129 19.78 0.48 3.43
N ASP A 130 19.90 -0.85 3.36
CA ASP A 130 20.13 -1.61 2.13
C ASP A 130 19.34 -2.93 2.15
N ILE A 131 19.05 -3.47 0.96
CA ILE A 131 18.31 -4.73 0.80
C ILE A 131 19.02 -5.91 1.49
N GLU A 132 20.35 -5.90 1.53
CA GLU A 132 21.14 -6.93 2.22
C GLU A 132 20.92 -6.98 3.73
N HIS A 133 20.43 -5.88 4.33
CA HIS A 133 20.07 -5.82 5.75
C HIS A 133 18.70 -6.44 6.06
N VAL A 134 17.89 -6.74 5.03
CA VAL A 134 16.56 -7.34 5.18
C VAL A 134 16.67 -8.87 5.15
N PRO A 135 16.21 -9.60 6.18
CA PRO A 135 16.28 -11.05 6.18
C PRO A 135 15.50 -11.68 5.02
N LEU A 136 16.12 -12.64 4.33
CA LEU A 136 15.50 -13.36 3.20
C LEU A 136 14.20 -14.09 3.54
N GLU A 137 14.03 -14.46 4.81
CA GLU A 137 12.86 -15.17 5.34
C GLU A 137 11.77 -14.21 5.86
N LEU A 138 12.03 -12.89 5.87
CA LEU A 138 11.08 -11.88 6.32
C LEU A 138 9.84 -11.92 5.42
N ILE A 139 8.66 -11.99 6.03
CA ILE A 139 7.37 -11.98 5.35
C ILE A 139 6.89 -10.53 5.25
N LEU A 140 6.74 -10.06 4.03
CA LEU A 140 6.32 -8.69 3.72
C LEU A 140 4.81 -8.68 3.48
N LYS A 141 4.09 -8.06 4.43
CA LYS A 141 2.64 -8.23 4.56
C LYS A 141 1.84 -7.11 3.92
N GLU A 142 2.44 -5.97 3.70
CA GLU A 142 1.74 -4.76 3.29
C GLU A 142 2.33 -4.22 1.98
N ILE A 143 1.43 -3.83 1.09
CA ILE A 143 1.74 -3.24 -0.22
C ILE A 143 0.97 -1.94 -0.35
N ARG A 144 1.54 -0.97 -1.06
CA ARG A 144 0.95 0.35 -1.26
C ARG A 144 1.14 0.87 -2.68
N VAL A 145 0.16 1.65 -3.13
CA VAL A 145 0.32 2.61 -4.22
C VAL A 145 0.07 4.01 -3.64
N SER A 146 0.90 4.95 -4.01
CA SER A 146 0.86 6.31 -3.46
C SER A 146 1.25 7.32 -4.51
N ASP A 147 0.60 8.47 -4.46
CA ASP A 147 0.97 9.64 -5.22
C ASP A 147 1.73 10.59 -4.28
N TYR A 148 3.05 10.51 -4.26
CA TYR A 148 3.89 11.35 -3.40
C TYR A 148 4.20 12.74 -4.00
N TYR A 149 3.61 13.07 -5.16
CA TYR A 149 3.82 14.34 -5.86
C TYR A 149 2.65 15.33 -5.68
#